data_AF-A0ABD5ZBY3-F1
#
_entry.id   AF-A0ABD5ZBY3-F1
#
_cell.length_a   1.000
_cell.length_b   1.000
_cell.length_c   1.000
_cell.angle_alpha   90.00
_cell.angle_beta   90.00
_cell.angle_gamma   90.00
#
_symmetry.space_group_name_H-M   'P 1'
#
loop_
_entity.id
_entity.type
_entity.pdbx_description
1 polymer ?
#
loop_
_entity_poly.entity_id
_entity_poly.type
_entity_poly.pdbx_seq_one_letter_code
_entity_poly.pdbx_strand_id
1 'polypeptide(L)'
;MVPFGRRRFLGRVGATVAGVVGLVGTTSASADSDAFDPTRHAFGFPNWAASDAMFEEHDDVNVDANSVEAILAETWPGTFAEFFGMKFTDVPQSVLALISRQISVAANQMSAANGHCYGMTYSAQRYFETPRDLPAGVESAADVTNPEIPLGSDEGPIGDLIDYYQRSQLLNVYAWAGRRRMYRPETIDYEAELAALIAVIDEFGTAGLTLVDIANHVSHQVLIYDYTKTAEGTKLAVYDPNYPAPQYREKQRTFLVRPTEATPISNYGPYGAFVFNRWDRAIRAGVDNAMPNDSDSHQQFGYLLSRVVRVTVDSPAVSLAVVDPDGNPVERNTAEYMDRGQAAVWATRYRYDAPAGDYRIAIVGKSPVEYRLDAEVAGLDSDVLTQARSVSVSPGEVHEYTLRVPEDGSPSLSRDGSGLLGSVTSLDPTSLAVGVASGAALAYLQARR
;
A
#
# COMPACT_ATOMS: atom_id res chain seq x y z
N MET A 1 3.39 -31.80 -13.23
CA MET A 1 3.54 -31.45 -14.66
C MET A 1 2.44 -30.45 -14.99
N VAL A 2 2.75 -29.15 -15.04
CA VAL A 2 1.76 -28.08 -15.25
C VAL A 2 1.66 -27.81 -16.75
N PRO A 3 0.46 -27.83 -17.36
CA PRO A 3 0.32 -27.59 -18.79
C PRO A 3 0.64 -26.12 -19.09
N PHE A 4 1.79 -25.90 -19.72
CA PHE A 4 2.21 -24.60 -20.22
C PHE A 4 1.48 -24.29 -21.53
N GLY A 5 0.69 -23.22 -21.51
CA GLY A 5 0.09 -22.62 -22.69
C GLY A 5 -0.24 -21.13 -22.54
N ARG A 6 0.58 -20.33 -21.83
CA ARG A 6 0.28 -18.92 -21.48
C ARG A 6 1.45 -17.92 -21.62
N ARG A 7 2.63 -18.38 -22.07
CA ARG A 7 3.86 -17.56 -22.20
C ARG A 7 3.88 -16.53 -23.36
N ARG A 8 2.80 -16.37 -24.14
CA ARG A 8 2.76 -15.40 -25.27
C ARG A 8 1.88 -14.17 -25.02
N PHE A 9 1.06 -14.18 -23.97
CA PHE A 9 0.03 -13.15 -23.77
C PHE A 9 0.59 -11.83 -23.24
N LEU A 10 1.42 -11.89 -22.18
CA LEU A 10 1.98 -10.68 -21.54
C LEU A 10 2.87 -9.84 -22.48
N GLY A 11 3.48 -10.46 -23.51
CA GLY A 11 4.27 -9.76 -24.51
C GLY A 11 3.44 -9.00 -25.57
N ARG A 12 2.14 -9.28 -25.71
CA ARG A 12 1.25 -8.60 -26.67
C ARG A 12 0.53 -7.41 -26.07
N VAL A 13 0.30 -7.39 -24.75
CA VAL A 13 -0.37 -6.27 -24.06
C VAL A 13 0.49 -5.01 -24.07
N GLY A 14 1.83 -5.13 -24.03
CA GLY A 14 2.74 -3.97 -24.04
C GLY A 14 3.09 -3.39 -25.42
N ALA A 15 2.76 -4.06 -26.53
CA ALA A 15 3.30 -3.69 -27.86
C ALA A 15 2.27 -3.16 -28.86
N THR A 16 0.99 -3.01 -28.48
CA THR A 16 -0.09 -2.82 -29.48
C THR A 16 -1.07 -1.71 -29.09
N VAL A 17 -0.60 -0.45 -29.05
CA VAL A 17 -1.49 0.74 -29.01
C VAL A 17 -1.61 1.42 -30.40
N ALA A 18 -0.85 0.98 -31.40
CA ALA A 18 -0.98 1.50 -32.77
C ALA A 18 -1.97 0.68 -33.62
N GLY A 19 -3.26 1.02 -33.57
CA GLY A 19 -4.22 0.62 -34.62
C GLY A 19 -5.63 0.30 -34.13
N VAL A 20 -6.49 1.31 -34.07
CA VAL A 20 -7.95 1.14 -33.99
C VAL A 20 -8.45 0.62 -35.34
N VAL A 21 -8.76 -0.68 -35.43
CA VAL A 21 -9.66 -1.22 -36.46
C VAL A 21 -10.63 -2.19 -35.76
N GLY A 22 -11.93 -1.94 -35.96
CA GLY A 22 -13.02 -2.44 -35.15
C GLY A 22 -13.12 -3.96 -34.99
N LEU A 23 -13.46 -4.37 -33.76
CA LEU A 23 -13.93 -5.71 -33.44
C LEU A 23 -15.44 -5.67 -33.23
N VAL A 24 -16.15 -6.21 -34.21
CA VAL A 24 -17.57 -6.52 -34.17
C VAL A 24 -17.77 -7.78 -33.34
N GLY A 25 -18.64 -7.67 -32.33
CA GLY A 25 -19.39 -8.70 -31.62
C GLY A 25 -18.78 -10.11 -31.47
N THR A 26 -18.47 -10.49 -30.22
CA THR A 26 -18.45 -11.89 -29.81
C THR A 26 -19.65 -12.18 -28.91
N THR A 27 -20.49 -13.07 -29.42
CA THR A 27 -21.59 -13.75 -28.75
C THR A 27 -21.14 -14.45 -27.47
N SER A 28 -21.79 -14.14 -26.36
CA SER A 28 -21.73 -14.91 -25.11
C SER A 28 -22.22 -16.34 -25.37
N ALA A 29 -21.32 -17.30 -25.25
CA ALA A 29 -21.62 -18.73 -25.35
C ALA A 29 -21.49 -19.41 -23.96
N SER A 30 -22.64 -19.70 -23.36
CA SER A 30 -22.97 -20.95 -22.64
C SER A 30 -22.16 -21.39 -21.38
N ALA A 31 -22.84 -21.35 -20.23
CA ALA A 31 -22.79 -22.28 -19.06
C ALA A 31 -21.52 -22.26 -18.17
N ASP A 32 -21.34 -21.31 -17.25
CA ASP A 32 -21.87 -21.22 -15.86
C ASP A 32 -21.19 -22.10 -14.77
N SER A 33 -20.00 -22.68 -15.01
CA SER A 33 -19.13 -23.22 -13.93
C SER A 33 -17.75 -22.57 -13.79
N ASP A 34 -17.31 -21.78 -14.77
CA ASP A 34 -15.90 -21.38 -14.89
C ASP A 34 -15.64 -19.89 -14.58
N ALA A 35 -16.69 -19.10 -14.32
CA ALA A 35 -16.56 -17.69 -13.96
C ALA A 35 -16.44 -17.51 -12.43
N PHE A 36 -15.72 -16.47 -12.00
CA PHE A 36 -15.66 -16.15 -10.58
C PHE A 36 -17.01 -15.61 -10.11
N ASP A 37 -17.74 -16.45 -9.38
CA ASP A 37 -18.94 -16.09 -8.62
C ASP A 37 -18.59 -15.74 -7.16
N PRO A 38 -18.75 -14.49 -6.69
CA PRO A 38 -18.47 -14.11 -5.31
C PRO A 38 -19.39 -14.79 -4.29
N THR A 39 -20.52 -15.37 -4.67
CA THR A 39 -21.37 -16.13 -3.74
C THR A 39 -20.79 -17.50 -3.38
N ARG A 40 -19.77 -17.97 -4.13
CA ARG A 40 -19.07 -19.24 -3.96
C ARG A 40 -17.57 -19.07 -3.71
N HIS A 41 -16.94 -18.13 -4.40
CA HIS A 41 -15.48 -17.97 -4.41
C HIS A 41 -14.96 -16.83 -3.51
N ALA A 42 -15.84 -15.95 -3.01
CA ALA A 42 -15.47 -15.05 -1.92
C ALA A 42 -15.45 -15.81 -0.59
N PHE A 43 -14.75 -15.28 0.41
CA PHE A 43 -14.79 -15.84 1.76
C PHE A 43 -16.14 -15.63 2.44
N GLY A 44 -16.55 -16.56 3.28
CA GLY A 44 -17.75 -16.46 4.12
C GLY A 44 -17.63 -15.48 5.29
N PHE A 45 -16.46 -14.88 5.49
CA PHE A 45 -16.16 -13.85 6.50
C PHE A 45 -15.64 -12.56 5.82
N PRO A 46 -15.89 -11.39 6.43
CA PRO A 46 -15.36 -10.12 5.93
C PRO A 46 -13.87 -9.99 6.21
N ASN A 47 -13.23 -9.03 5.55
CA ASN A 47 -11.94 -8.49 5.97
C ASN A 47 -11.99 -8.12 7.45
N TRP A 48 -10.96 -8.53 8.19
CA TRP A 48 -10.95 -8.50 9.65
C TRP A 48 -9.68 -7.85 10.19
N ALA A 49 -9.82 -7.27 11.39
CA ALA A 49 -8.72 -6.74 12.18
C ALA A 49 -8.12 -7.82 13.08
N ALA A 50 -6.82 -7.72 13.36
CA ALA A 50 -6.18 -8.50 14.41
C ALA A 50 -6.89 -8.34 15.77
N SER A 51 -7.52 -7.18 16.00
CA SER A 51 -8.31 -6.89 17.21
C SER A 51 -9.83 -7.00 17.03
N ASP A 52 -10.32 -7.64 15.97
CA ASP A 52 -11.75 -7.88 15.79
C ASP A 52 -12.20 -8.93 16.81
N ALA A 53 -13.15 -8.57 17.68
CA ALA A 53 -13.68 -9.49 18.69
C ALA A 53 -14.33 -10.74 18.08
N MET A 54 -14.54 -10.76 16.76
CA MET A 54 -15.11 -11.86 16.00
C MET A 54 -14.15 -13.06 15.82
N PHE A 55 -12.83 -12.85 15.83
CA PHE A 55 -11.83 -13.90 15.63
C PHE A 55 -10.75 -13.85 16.70
N GLU A 56 -10.01 -14.95 16.91
CA GLU A 56 -8.88 -14.93 17.84
C GLU A 56 -7.81 -13.97 17.33
N GLU A 57 -7.07 -13.35 18.26
CA GLU A 57 -5.96 -12.46 17.92
C GLU A 57 -4.87 -13.29 17.23
N HIS A 58 -4.66 -13.05 15.94
CA HIS A 58 -3.58 -13.67 15.18
C HIS A 58 -2.24 -13.08 15.68
N ASP A 59 -1.27 -13.92 16.00
CA ASP A 59 0.06 -13.50 16.48
C ASP A 59 0.83 -12.83 15.34
N ASP A 60 0.72 -11.51 15.29
CA ASP A 60 1.47 -10.67 14.37
C ASP A 60 2.94 -10.68 14.74
N VAL A 61 3.71 -11.57 14.10
CA VAL A 61 5.17 -11.62 14.25
C VAL A 61 5.75 -10.23 13.98
N ASN A 62 6.40 -9.65 15.00
CA ASN A 62 7.15 -8.41 14.84
C ASN A 62 8.23 -8.59 13.76
N VAL A 63 8.04 -7.93 12.62
CA VAL A 63 8.91 -8.05 11.45
C VAL A 63 10.09 -7.11 11.62
N ASP A 64 11.24 -7.63 12.05
CA ASP A 64 12.44 -6.81 12.25
C ASP A 64 13.04 -6.32 10.91
N ALA A 65 13.64 -5.13 10.94
CA ALA A 65 14.15 -4.49 9.73
C ALA A 65 15.34 -5.23 9.09
N ASN A 66 16.12 -5.99 9.85
CA ASN A 66 17.27 -6.72 9.32
C ASN A 66 16.80 -7.96 8.54
N SER A 67 15.76 -8.63 9.01
CA SER A 67 15.09 -9.71 8.27
C SER A 67 14.49 -9.20 6.98
N VAL A 68 13.86 -8.02 6.98
CA VAL A 68 13.40 -7.37 5.74
C VAL A 68 14.58 -7.12 4.81
N GLU A 69 15.65 -6.48 5.29
CA GLU A 69 16.84 -6.16 4.48
C GLU A 69 17.44 -7.42 3.85
N ALA A 70 17.55 -8.52 4.60
CA ALA A 70 18.01 -9.81 4.07
C ALA A 70 17.10 -10.36 2.97
N ILE A 71 15.78 -10.31 3.16
CA ILE A 71 14.80 -10.73 2.14
C ILE A 71 14.91 -9.87 0.88
N LEU A 72 15.05 -8.54 1.02
CA LEU A 72 15.20 -7.66 -0.14
C LEU A 72 16.51 -7.97 -0.89
N ALA A 73 17.61 -8.14 -0.16
CA ALA A 73 18.90 -8.47 -0.75
C ALA A 73 18.90 -9.82 -1.48
N GLU A 74 18.10 -10.78 -1.04
CA GLU A 74 17.93 -12.07 -1.71
C GLU A 74 17.01 -11.98 -2.94
N THR A 75 15.88 -11.27 -2.83
CA THR A 75 14.78 -11.38 -3.80
C THR A 75 14.71 -10.26 -4.83
N TRP A 76 15.23 -9.07 -4.52
CA TRP A 76 15.16 -7.91 -5.42
C TRP A 76 16.21 -7.89 -6.54
N PRO A 77 17.45 -8.40 -6.39
CA PRO A 77 18.49 -8.21 -7.40
C PRO A 77 18.10 -8.61 -8.83
N GLY A 78 17.30 -9.67 -9.00
CA GLY A 78 16.89 -10.16 -10.32
C GLY A 78 15.92 -9.22 -11.06
N THR A 79 15.14 -8.43 -10.32
CA THR A 79 13.96 -7.71 -10.83
C THR A 79 14.09 -6.20 -10.67
N PHE A 80 15.00 -5.75 -9.78
CA PHE A 80 15.24 -4.35 -9.48
C PHE A 80 15.72 -3.54 -10.70
N ALA A 81 16.61 -4.11 -11.51
CA ALA A 81 17.15 -3.43 -12.67
C ALA A 81 16.10 -3.11 -13.74
N GLU A 82 15.04 -3.90 -13.83
CA GLU A 82 13.93 -3.68 -14.77
C GLU A 82 13.14 -2.42 -14.40
N PHE A 83 12.93 -2.16 -13.10
CA PHE A 83 12.19 -1.01 -12.62
C PHE A 83 13.02 0.25 -12.54
N PHE A 84 14.22 0.15 -11.97
CA PHE A 84 15.01 1.32 -11.60
C PHE A 84 16.10 1.64 -12.61
N GLY A 85 16.24 0.86 -13.69
CA GLY A 85 17.27 1.08 -14.70
C GLY A 85 18.71 0.97 -14.18
N MET A 86 18.90 0.48 -12.95
CA MET A 86 20.18 0.34 -12.27
C MET A 86 20.24 -0.98 -11.52
N LYS A 87 21.44 -1.56 -11.34
CA LYS A 87 21.55 -2.81 -10.58
C LYS A 87 21.28 -2.53 -9.11
N PHE A 88 20.71 -3.52 -8.42
CA PHE A 88 20.51 -3.46 -6.98
C PHE A 88 21.82 -3.17 -6.22
N THR A 89 22.95 -3.73 -6.69
CA THR A 89 24.29 -3.50 -6.12
C THR A 89 24.84 -2.10 -6.32
N ASP A 90 24.25 -1.32 -7.24
CA ASP A 90 24.67 0.05 -7.53
C ASP A 90 23.93 1.07 -6.63
N VAL A 91 22.91 0.63 -5.88
CA VAL A 91 22.17 1.47 -4.94
C VAL A 91 22.98 1.64 -3.65
N PRO A 92 23.12 2.85 -3.08
CA PRO A 92 23.78 3.05 -1.80
C PRO A 92 23.12 2.20 -0.69
N GLN A 93 23.94 1.52 0.13
CA GLN A 93 23.43 0.67 1.21
C GLN A 93 22.54 1.44 2.20
N SER A 94 22.81 2.72 2.41
CA SER A 94 21.99 3.60 3.25
C SER A 94 20.55 3.75 2.73
N VAL A 95 20.36 3.85 1.41
CA VAL A 95 19.04 3.91 0.77
C VAL A 95 18.32 2.59 0.96
N LEU A 96 18.99 1.46 0.69
CA LEU A 96 18.42 0.13 0.87
C LEU A 96 18.04 -0.17 2.33
N ALA A 97 18.90 0.20 3.29
CA ALA A 97 18.63 0.05 4.72
C ALA A 97 17.43 0.91 5.15
N LEU A 98 17.32 2.13 4.65
CA LEU A 98 16.21 3.02 4.99
C LEU A 98 14.89 2.53 4.38
N ILE A 99 14.89 2.06 3.13
CA ILE A 99 13.75 1.39 2.50
C ILE A 99 13.33 0.16 3.30
N SER A 100 14.29 -0.68 3.70
CA SER A 100 14.03 -1.89 4.52
C SER A 100 13.36 -1.55 5.85
N ARG A 101 13.81 -0.48 6.53
CA ARG A 101 13.18 0.02 7.77
C ARG A 101 11.76 0.51 7.54
N GLN A 102 11.49 1.19 6.42
CA GLN A 102 10.14 1.65 6.09
C GLN A 102 9.21 0.50 5.71
N ILE A 103 9.71 -0.51 4.99
CA ILE A 103 8.98 -1.74 4.69
C ILE A 103 8.67 -2.52 5.97
N SER A 104 9.63 -2.65 6.89
CA SER A 104 9.40 -3.24 8.22
C SER A 104 8.32 -2.48 8.99
N VAL A 105 8.35 -1.14 8.97
CA VAL A 105 7.28 -0.33 9.58
C VAL A 105 5.92 -0.61 8.93
N ALA A 106 5.87 -0.67 7.59
CA ALA A 106 4.65 -0.99 6.87
C ALA A 106 4.11 -2.40 7.22
N ALA A 107 5.00 -3.40 7.30
CA ALA A 107 4.64 -4.78 7.61
C ALA A 107 4.05 -4.89 9.02
N ASN A 108 4.74 -4.34 10.03
CA ASN A 108 4.27 -4.32 11.42
C ASN A 108 3.01 -3.48 11.63
N GLN A 109 2.76 -2.49 10.77
CA GLN A 109 1.54 -1.71 10.82
C GLN A 109 0.35 -2.46 10.21
N MET A 110 0.59 -3.23 9.15
CA MET A 110 -0.47 -3.95 8.45
C MET A 110 -0.90 -5.22 9.17
N SER A 111 0.04 -5.88 9.86
CA SER A 111 -0.26 -6.98 10.77
C SER A 111 -1.23 -6.48 11.86
N ALA A 112 -0.85 -5.40 12.55
CA ALA A 112 -1.62 -4.84 13.66
C ALA A 112 -2.97 -4.18 13.32
N ALA A 113 -3.40 -4.11 12.04
CA ALA A 113 -4.50 -3.22 11.67
C ALA A 113 -5.29 -3.62 10.41
N ASN A 114 -6.42 -4.32 10.61
CA ASN A 114 -7.59 -4.50 9.73
C ASN A 114 -7.36 -4.36 8.21
N GLY A 115 -6.30 -4.97 7.70
CA GLY A 115 -5.67 -4.56 6.45
C GLY A 115 -5.66 -5.63 5.37
N HIS A 116 -6.23 -6.81 5.62
CA HIS A 116 -6.04 -8.02 4.81
C HIS A 116 -6.72 -8.00 3.43
N CYS A 117 -7.25 -6.86 2.98
CA CYS A 117 -7.90 -6.73 1.66
C CYS A 117 -7.07 -7.29 0.51
N TYR A 118 -5.74 -7.08 0.52
CA TYR A 118 -4.85 -7.63 -0.51
C TYR A 118 -4.71 -9.14 -0.36
N GLY A 119 -4.41 -9.62 0.85
CA GLY A 119 -4.30 -11.04 1.14
C GLY A 119 -5.56 -11.83 0.76
N MET A 120 -6.74 -11.35 1.20
CA MET A 120 -8.02 -11.97 0.90
C MET A 120 -8.37 -11.97 -0.59
N THR A 121 -8.08 -10.87 -1.29
CA THR A 121 -8.29 -10.77 -2.74
C THR A 121 -7.53 -11.87 -3.48
N TYR A 122 -6.25 -12.06 -3.15
CA TYR A 122 -5.40 -13.02 -3.86
C TYR A 122 -5.55 -14.46 -3.37
N SER A 123 -5.93 -14.68 -2.10
CA SER A 123 -6.34 -16.01 -1.61
C SER A 123 -7.63 -16.48 -2.28
N ALA A 124 -8.65 -15.62 -2.38
CA ALA A 124 -9.90 -15.94 -3.07
C ALA A 124 -9.66 -16.25 -4.57
N GLN A 125 -8.83 -15.43 -5.23
CA GLN A 125 -8.42 -15.69 -6.61
C GLN A 125 -7.70 -17.04 -6.76
N ARG A 126 -6.80 -17.39 -5.82
CA ARG A 126 -6.11 -18.70 -5.83
C ARG A 126 -7.09 -19.87 -5.74
N TYR A 127 -8.05 -19.82 -4.83
CA TYR A 127 -9.04 -20.90 -4.68
C TYR A 127 -9.99 -21.00 -5.86
N PHE A 128 -10.34 -19.89 -6.49
CA PHE A 128 -11.07 -19.93 -7.76
C PHE A 128 -10.27 -20.62 -8.87
N GLU A 129 -9.02 -20.24 -9.06
CA GLU A 129 -8.19 -20.75 -10.16
C GLU A 129 -7.68 -22.17 -9.93
N THR A 130 -7.52 -22.55 -8.67
CA THR A 130 -7.02 -23.87 -8.26
C THR A 130 -7.86 -24.38 -7.09
N PRO A 131 -9.12 -24.82 -7.34
CA PRO A 131 -10.03 -25.25 -6.27
C PRO A 131 -9.51 -26.38 -5.39
N ARG A 132 -8.58 -27.19 -5.91
CA ARG A 132 -7.88 -28.25 -5.16
C ARG A 132 -6.99 -27.73 -4.02
N ASP A 133 -6.69 -26.44 -3.99
CA ASP A 133 -5.92 -25.81 -2.92
C ASP A 133 -6.82 -25.48 -1.70
N LEU A 134 -8.14 -25.60 -1.83
CA LEU A 134 -9.06 -25.48 -0.70
C LEU A 134 -8.78 -26.58 0.35
N PRO A 135 -8.98 -26.27 1.65
CA PRO A 135 -8.89 -27.26 2.71
C PRO A 135 -9.76 -28.50 2.47
N ALA A 136 -9.30 -29.65 2.94
CA ALA A 136 -10.09 -30.88 2.90
C ALA A 136 -11.45 -30.70 3.59
N GLY A 137 -12.53 -31.04 2.89
CA GLY A 137 -13.90 -30.89 3.39
C GLY A 137 -14.53 -29.51 3.19
N VAL A 138 -13.80 -28.56 2.60
CA VAL A 138 -14.33 -27.27 2.17
C VAL A 138 -14.64 -27.33 0.67
N GLU A 139 -15.91 -27.18 0.31
CA GLU A 139 -16.36 -27.26 -1.09
C GLU A 139 -16.10 -25.95 -1.85
N SER A 140 -16.15 -24.82 -1.15
CA SER A 140 -15.96 -23.49 -1.72
C SER A 140 -15.36 -22.52 -0.71
N ALA A 141 -14.70 -21.45 -1.20
CA ALA A 141 -14.18 -20.41 -0.31
C ALA A 141 -15.28 -19.73 0.53
N ALA A 142 -16.52 -19.71 0.03
CA ALA A 142 -17.68 -19.17 0.74
C ALA A 142 -18.06 -19.97 1.99
N ASP A 143 -17.67 -21.25 2.06
CA ASP A 143 -17.92 -22.11 3.22
C ASP A 143 -16.90 -21.86 4.35
N VAL A 144 -15.80 -21.17 4.04
CA VAL A 144 -14.84 -20.72 5.04
C VAL A 144 -15.43 -19.50 5.74
N THR A 145 -15.81 -19.68 7.00
CA THR A 145 -16.43 -18.62 7.83
C THR A 145 -15.51 -18.08 8.92
N ASN A 146 -14.29 -18.60 9.02
CA ASN A 146 -13.29 -18.18 9.99
C ASN A 146 -11.88 -18.37 9.38
N PRO A 147 -10.97 -17.38 9.47
CA PRO A 147 -9.60 -17.49 8.96
C PRO A 147 -8.77 -18.58 9.66
N GLU A 148 -9.13 -18.97 10.89
CA GLU A 148 -8.41 -19.95 11.72
C GLU A 148 -8.80 -21.41 11.44
N ILE A 149 -9.62 -21.67 10.41
CA ILE A 149 -9.92 -23.04 10.01
C ILE A 149 -8.61 -23.72 9.56
N PRO A 150 -8.15 -24.78 10.25
CA PRO A 150 -6.91 -25.46 9.90
C PRO A 150 -7.05 -26.08 8.51
N LEU A 151 -6.03 -25.92 7.66
CA LEU A 151 -5.91 -26.78 6.49
C LEU A 151 -5.64 -28.19 7.03
N GLY A 152 -6.35 -29.22 6.54
CA GLY A 152 -6.15 -30.62 6.97
C GLY A 152 -4.78 -31.22 6.59
N SER A 153 -3.76 -30.39 6.43
CA SER A 153 -2.37 -30.62 6.00
C SER A 153 -1.40 -29.92 6.97
N ASP A 154 -0.08 -30.09 6.78
CA ASP A 154 0.93 -29.35 7.55
C ASP A 154 1.01 -27.84 7.19
N GLU A 155 0.25 -27.40 6.18
CA GLU A 155 0.03 -25.99 5.88
C GLU A 155 -0.91 -25.42 6.97
N GLY A 156 -0.56 -24.29 7.60
CA GLY A 156 -1.31 -23.70 8.72
C GLY A 156 -2.75 -23.25 8.38
N PRO A 157 -3.39 -22.40 9.19
CA PRO A 157 -4.73 -21.88 8.89
C PRO A 157 -4.78 -21.09 7.56
N ILE A 158 -5.99 -20.89 7.01
CA ILE A 158 -6.19 -20.03 5.82
C ILE A 158 -5.65 -18.60 6.06
N GLY A 159 -5.72 -18.14 7.31
CA GLY A 159 -5.10 -16.90 7.77
C GLY A 159 -3.63 -16.77 7.34
N ASP A 160 -2.83 -17.82 7.47
CA ASP A 160 -1.41 -17.80 7.08
C ASP A 160 -1.21 -17.51 5.59
N LEU A 161 -2.09 -18.06 4.73
CA LEU A 161 -2.05 -17.80 3.29
C LEU A 161 -2.45 -16.35 2.99
N ILE A 162 -3.47 -15.85 3.68
CA ILE A 162 -3.90 -14.45 3.55
C ILE A 162 -2.75 -13.53 3.98
N ASP A 163 -2.08 -13.81 5.09
CA ASP A 163 -0.94 -13.04 5.58
C ASP A 163 0.27 -13.13 4.66
N TYR A 164 0.51 -14.29 4.07
CA TYR A 164 1.57 -14.46 3.07
C TYR A 164 1.36 -13.51 1.89
N TYR A 165 0.16 -13.50 1.29
CA TYR A 165 -0.13 -12.58 0.21
C TYR A 165 -0.13 -11.13 0.69
N GLN A 166 -0.71 -10.86 1.85
CA GLN A 166 -0.69 -9.52 2.45
C GLN A 166 0.74 -9.00 2.60
N ARG A 167 1.68 -9.79 3.11
CA ARG A 167 3.10 -9.39 3.24
C ARG A 167 3.80 -9.29 1.89
N SER A 168 3.44 -10.12 0.92
CA SER A 168 4.03 -10.11 -0.42
C SER A 168 3.89 -8.75 -1.13
N GLN A 169 2.83 -7.99 -0.84
CA GLN A 169 2.63 -6.66 -1.43
C GLN A 169 3.70 -5.63 -1.03
N LEU A 170 4.42 -5.90 0.06
CA LEU A 170 5.50 -5.06 0.57
C LEU A 170 6.87 -5.59 0.20
N LEU A 171 7.03 -6.92 0.20
CA LEU A 171 8.32 -7.59 0.04
C LEU A 171 8.66 -7.90 -1.42
N ASN A 172 7.66 -8.07 -2.30
CA ASN A 172 7.91 -8.26 -3.71
C ASN A 172 8.09 -6.89 -4.42
N VAL A 173 9.21 -6.67 -5.11
CA VAL A 173 9.49 -5.38 -5.75
C VAL A 173 8.43 -4.96 -6.76
N TYR A 174 7.82 -5.89 -7.51
CA TYR A 174 6.79 -5.57 -8.49
C TYR A 174 5.49 -5.10 -7.82
N ALA A 175 5.07 -5.76 -6.74
CA ALA A 175 3.91 -5.33 -5.97
C ALA A 175 4.19 -4.04 -5.21
N TRP A 176 5.39 -3.94 -4.61
CA TRP A 176 5.82 -2.77 -3.88
C TRP A 176 5.83 -1.54 -4.80
N ALA A 177 6.57 -1.58 -5.91
CA ALA A 177 6.67 -0.48 -6.87
C ALA A 177 5.31 -0.17 -7.50
N GLY A 178 4.61 -1.19 -8.01
CA GLY A 178 3.30 -1.05 -8.65
C GLY A 178 2.31 -0.25 -7.80
N ARG A 179 2.21 -0.56 -6.50
CA ARG A 179 1.33 0.17 -5.59
C ARG A 179 1.71 1.64 -5.42
N ARG A 180 2.99 2.00 -5.49
CA ARG A 180 3.44 3.39 -5.25
C ARG A 180 3.00 4.36 -6.35
N ARG A 181 2.56 3.86 -7.51
CA ARG A 181 1.90 4.68 -8.54
C ARG A 181 0.65 5.41 -8.01
N MET A 182 0.01 4.88 -6.97
CA MET A 182 -1.14 5.52 -6.34
C MET A 182 -0.83 6.90 -5.74
N TYR A 183 0.45 7.21 -5.47
CA TYR A 183 0.88 8.51 -4.93
C TYR A 183 1.09 9.57 -6.02
N ARG A 184 1.02 9.20 -7.30
CA ARG A 184 1.12 10.09 -8.46
C ARG A 184 0.02 9.77 -9.47
N PRO A 185 -1.27 9.81 -9.08
CA PRO A 185 -2.38 9.40 -9.94
C PRO A 185 -2.44 10.16 -11.27
N GLU A 186 -2.00 11.42 -11.29
CA GLU A 186 -1.88 12.26 -12.48
C GLU A 186 -0.93 11.73 -13.56
N THR A 187 -0.06 10.78 -13.21
CA THR A 187 0.88 10.15 -14.15
C THR A 187 0.38 8.84 -14.74
N ILE A 188 -0.82 8.40 -14.35
CA ILE A 188 -1.39 7.12 -14.78
C ILE A 188 -2.17 7.30 -16.09
N ASP A 189 -1.80 6.54 -17.11
CA ASP A 189 -2.62 6.34 -18.31
C ASP A 189 -3.77 5.37 -17.99
N TYR A 190 -4.89 5.91 -17.49
CA TYR A 190 -6.05 5.10 -17.11
C TYR A 190 -6.70 4.37 -18.30
N GLU A 191 -6.52 4.84 -19.53
CA GLU A 191 -7.03 4.15 -20.73
C GLU A 191 -6.24 2.86 -20.96
N ALA A 192 -4.90 2.95 -20.92
CA ALA A 192 -4.03 1.80 -21.03
C ALA A 192 -4.21 0.81 -19.87
N GLU A 193 -4.34 1.31 -18.63
CA GLU A 193 -4.60 0.48 -17.45
C GLU A 193 -5.92 -0.29 -17.58
N LEU A 194 -7.00 0.38 -17.98
CA LEU A 194 -8.30 -0.27 -18.16
C LEU A 194 -8.26 -1.31 -19.29
N ALA A 195 -7.58 -1.01 -20.40
CA ALA A 195 -7.41 -1.96 -21.50
C ALA A 195 -6.62 -3.20 -21.05
N ALA A 196 -5.54 -3.02 -20.30
CA ALA A 196 -4.74 -4.12 -19.76
C ALA A 196 -5.52 -4.95 -18.73
N LEU A 197 -6.28 -4.30 -17.85
CA LEU A 197 -7.17 -4.94 -16.88
C LEU A 197 -8.19 -5.83 -17.59
N ILE A 198 -8.92 -5.29 -18.57
CA ILE A 198 -9.90 -6.03 -19.38
C ILE A 198 -9.26 -7.23 -20.06
N ALA A 199 -8.09 -7.06 -20.65
CA ALA A 199 -7.38 -8.15 -21.31
C ALA A 199 -7.05 -9.30 -20.33
N VAL A 200 -6.69 -8.99 -19.09
CA VAL A 200 -6.45 -10.01 -18.05
C VAL A 200 -7.76 -10.68 -17.61
N ILE A 201 -8.87 -9.93 -17.49
CA ILE A 201 -10.18 -10.52 -17.19
C ILE A 201 -10.61 -11.47 -18.33
N ASP A 202 -10.47 -11.07 -19.60
CA ASP A 202 -10.83 -11.91 -20.74
C ASP A 202 -10.03 -13.22 -20.80
N GLU A 203 -8.74 -13.20 -20.44
CA GLU A 203 -7.86 -14.37 -20.49
C GLU A 203 -7.98 -15.28 -19.25
N PHE A 204 -8.26 -14.70 -18.08
CA PHE A 204 -8.14 -15.40 -16.80
C PHE A 204 -9.40 -15.39 -15.93
N GLY A 205 -10.44 -14.67 -16.33
CA GLY A 205 -11.69 -14.51 -15.59
C GLY A 205 -11.61 -13.55 -14.40
N THR A 206 -10.41 -13.20 -13.92
CA THR A 206 -10.25 -12.29 -12.78
C THR A 206 -8.96 -11.46 -12.85
N ALA A 207 -8.99 -10.27 -12.27
CA ALA A 207 -7.84 -9.40 -12.13
C ALA A 207 -7.91 -8.57 -10.84
N GLY A 208 -6.81 -8.49 -10.09
CA GLY A 208 -6.73 -7.64 -8.91
C GLY A 208 -6.62 -6.17 -9.30
N LEU A 209 -7.23 -5.28 -8.51
CA LEU A 209 -7.23 -3.84 -8.73
C LEU A 209 -7.08 -3.11 -7.40
N THR A 210 -6.18 -2.12 -7.34
CA THR A 210 -6.12 -1.20 -6.20
C THR A 210 -7.00 0.01 -6.48
N LEU A 211 -8.01 0.24 -5.65
CA LEU A 211 -8.81 1.46 -5.63
C LEU A 211 -8.11 2.52 -4.77
N VAL A 212 -8.15 3.78 -5.19
CA VAL A 212 -7.40 4.89 -4.57
C VAL A 212 -8.33 6.05 -4.26
N ASP A 213 -8.38 6.43 -2.98
CA ASP A 213 -8.91 7.70 -2.53
C ASP A 213 -7.81 8.75 -2.73
N ILE A 214 -7.99 9.58 -3.76
CA ILE A 214 -7.01 10.59 -4.17
C ILE A 214 -6.81 11.64 -3.06
N ALA A 215 -7.87 11.97 -2.31
CA ALA A 215 -7.84 13.04 -1.34
C ALA A 215 -7.09 12.63 -0.06
N ASN A 216 -7.26 11.38 0.36
CA ASN A 216 -6.67 10.87 1.62
C ASN A 216 -5.47 9.94 1.41
N HIS A 217 -5.11 9.64 0.16
CA HIS A 217 -4.10 8.64 -0.22
C HIS A 217 -4.32 7.27 0.46
N VAL A 218 -5.59 6.91 0.65
CA VAL A 218 -6.03 5.60 1.15
C VAL A 218 -6.27 4.68 -0.03
N SER A 219 -5.89 3.42 0.12
CA SER A 219 -6.04 2.41 -0.93
C SER A 219 -6.79 1.19 -0.43
N HIS A 220 -7.58 0.56 -1.30
CA HIS A 220 -8.27 -0.69 -1.04
C HIS A 220 -8.06 -1.69 -2.17
N GLN A 221 -7.74 -2.93 -1.85
CA GLN A 221 -7.53 -3.97 -2.86
C GLN A 221 -8.82 -4.74 -3.09
N VAL A 222 -9.20 -4.89 -4.36
CA VAL A 222 -10.39 -5.64 -4.80
C VAL A 222 -10.06 -6.59 -5.94
N LEU A 223 -10.96 -7.54 -6.22
CA LEU A 223 -10.89 -8.43 -7.38
C LEU A 223 -11.98 -8.07 -8.40
N ILE A 224 -11.59 -7.80 -9.63
CA ILE A 224 -12.53 -7.61 -10.74
C ILE A 224 -12.74 -8.96 -11.43
N TYR A 225 -14.00 -9.35 -11.62
CA TYR A 225 -14.34 -10.65 -12.22
C TYR A 225 -15.20 -10.56 -13.49
N ASP A 226 -15.75 -9.38 -13.80
CA ASP A 226 -16.52 -9.16 -15.01
C ASP A 226 -16.56 -7.67 -15.36
N TYR A 227 -16.92 -7.33 -16.60
CA TYR A 227 -17.12 -5.97 -17.04
C TYR A 227 -18.21 -5.84 -18.11
N THR A 228 -18.82 -4.66 -18.18
CA THR A 228 -19.76 -4.29 -19.23
C THR A 228 -19.42 -2.90 -19.76
N LYS A 229 -19.14 -2.82 -21.07
CA LYS A 229 -18.96 -1.52 -21.75
C LYS A 229 -20.33 -0.90 -22.01
N THR A 230 -20.51 0.35 -21.58
CA THR A 230 -21.73 1.13 -21.77
C THR A 230 -21.40 2.46 -22.44
N ALA A 231 -22.42 3.22 -22.85
CA ALA A 231 -22.22 4.58 -23.35
C ALA A 231 -21.67 5.53 -22.28
N GLU A 232 -21.87 5.22 -21.00
CA GLU A 232 -21.42 6.04 -19.86
C GLU A 232 -19.99 5.69 -19.41
N GLY A 233 -19.39 4.61 -19.92
CA GLY A 233 -18.09 4.10 -19.47
C GLY A 233 -18.08 2.58 -19.30
N THR A 234 -17.01 2.05 -18.70
CA THR A 234 -16.88 0.61 -18.43
C THR A 234 -17.32 0.32 -17.00
N LYS A 235 -18.40 -0.43 -16.84
CA LYS A 235 -18.88 -0.90 -15.54
C LYS A 235 -18.11 -2.18 -15.16
N LEU A 236 -17.43 -2.18 -14.02
CA LEU A 236 -16.66 -3.32 -13.52
C LEU A 236 -17.41 -4.00 -12.39
N ALA A 237 -17.51 -5.33 -12.42
CA ALA A 237 -18.06 -6.14 -11.33
C ALA A 237 -16.95 -6.56 -10.37
N VAL A 238 -17.20 -6.38 -9.08
CA VAL A 238 -16.15 -6.42 -8.06
C VAL A 238 -16.48 -7.38 -6.92
N TYR A 239 -15.50 -8.21 -6.55
CA TYR A 239 -15.40 -8.81 -5.23
C TYR A 239 -14.54 -7.91 -4.35
N ASP A 240 -15.21 -7.32 -3.37
CA ASP A 240 -14.66 -6.52 -2.30
C ASP A 240 -14.59 -7.36 -1.02
N PRO A 241 -13.37 -7.58 -0.49
CA PRO A 241 -13.14 -8.46 0.66
C PRO A 241 -13.76 -7.93 1.96
N ASN A 242 -14.18 -6.66 2.04
CA ASN A 242 -14.89 -6.14 3.21
C ASN A 242 -16.31 -6.73 3.36
N TYR A 243 -16.79 -7.48 2.36
CA TYR A 243 -18.12 -8.08 2.36
C TYR A 243 -18.03 -9.59 2.18
N PRO A 244 -18.64 -10.39 3.09
CA PRO A 244 -18.60 -11.83 2.99
C PRO A 244 -19.53 -12.35 1.88
N ALA A 245 -19.25 -13.55 1.38
CA ALA A 245 -19.96 -14.22 0.28
C ALA A 245 -21.50 -14.17 0.38
N PRO A 246 -22.14 -14.38 1.56
CA PRO A 246 -23.60 -14.33 1.66
C PRO A 246 -24.21 -13.00 1.20
N GLN A 247 -23.51 -11.87 1.37
CA GLN A 247 -24.03 -10.56 0.97
C GLN A 247 -24.13 -10.39 -0.55
N TYR A 248 -23.30 -11.11 -1.32
CA TYR A 248 -23.34 -11.05 -2.78
C TYR A 248 -24.58 -11.73 -3.38
N ARG A 249 -25.29 -12.56 -2.61
CA ARG A 249 -26.58 -13.14 -3.03
C ARG A 249 -27.66 -12.08 -3.14
N GLU A 250 -27.57 -11.03 -2.32
CA GLU A 250 -28.56 -9.95 -2.27
C GLU A 250 -28.15 -8.78 -3.17
N LYS A 251 -26.85 -8.51 -3.27
CA LYS A 251 -26.34 -7.33 -3.95
C LYS A 251 -24.99 -7.60 -4.61
N GLN A 252 -24.97 -7.60 -5.94
CA GLN A 252 -23.74 -7.47 -6.70
C GLN A 252 -23.16 -6.05 -6.54
N ARG A 253 -21.83 -5.99 -6.46
CA ARG A 253 -21.08 -4.74 -6.35
C ARG A 253 -20.43 -4.42 -7.67
N THR A 254 -20.52 -3.15 -8.06
CA THR A 254 -19.97 -2.66 -9.32
C THR A 254 -19.56 -1.21 -9.18
N PHE A 255 -18.61 -0.76 -9.99
CA PHE A 255 -18.30 0.66 -10.15
C PHE A 255 -18.09 1.02 -11.62
N LEU A 256 -18.17 2.30 -11.94
CA LEU A 256 -18.05 2.79 -13.30
C LEU A 256 -16.70 3.47 -13.52
N VAL A 257 -16.02 3.07 -14.59
CA VAL A 257 -14.73 3.63 -15.00
C VAL A 257 -14.89 4.48 -16.26
N ARG A 258 -14.42 5.72 -16.17
CA ARG A 258 -14.31 6.70 -17.27
C ARG A 258 -12.87 7.21 -17.34
N PRO A 259 -11.98 6.51 -18.06
CA PRO A 259 -10.54 6.70 -17.94
C PRO A 259 -10.03 8.08 -18.37
N THR A 260 -10.83 8.84 -19.13
CA THR A 260 -10.48 10.19 -19.60
C THR A 260 -10.94 11.30 -18.65
N GLU A 261 -11.66 10.97 -17.57
CA GLU A 261 -12.09 11.95 -16.56
C GLU A 261 -10.99 12.16 -15.50
N ALA A 262 -10.97 13.35 -14.89
CA ALA A 262 -10.05 13.67 -13.80
C ALA A 262 -10.25 12.78 -12.56
N THR A 263 -11.43 12.19 -12.42
CA THR A 263 -11.78 11.20 -11.39
C THR A 263 -12.34 9.98 -12.12
N PRO A 264 -11.48 9.06 -12.57
CA PRO A 264 -11.89 8.00 -13.49
C PRO A 264 -12.82 6.96 -12.85
N ILE A 265 -12.98 6.93 -11.53
CA ILE A 265 -13.93 6.04 -10.84
C ILE A 265 -15.13 6.83 -10.32
N SER A 266 -16.32 6.25 -10.45
CA SER A 266 -17.52 6.75 -9.80
C SER A 266 -18.38 5.63 -9.20
N ASN A 267 -19.25 6.00 -8.26
CA ASN A 267 -20.21 5.13 -7.58
C ASN A 267 -19.59 4.03 -6.70
N TYR A 268 -18.42 4.28 -6.10
CA TYR A 268 -17.77 3.31 -5.22
C TYR A 268 -17.02 3.98 -4.06
N GLY A 269 -17.74 4.28 -2.98
CA GLY A 269 -17.14 4.87 -1.78
C GLY A 269 -16.40 6.19 -2.06
N PRO A 270 -15.29 6.46 -1.36
CA PRO A 270 -14.46 7.65 -1.57
C PRO A 270 -13.45 7.50 -2.73
N TYR A 271 -13.46 6.37 -3.44
CA TYR A 271 -12.42 6.04 -4.41
C TYR A 271 -12.62 6.80 -5.73
N GLY A 272 -11.57 7.51 -6.15
CA GLY A 272 -11.58 8.35 -7.34
C GLY A 272 -10.67 7.85 -8.46
N ALA A 273 -9.67 7.01 -8.15
CA ALA A 273 -8.70 6.46 -9.09
C ALA A 273 -8.46 4.96 -8.87
N PHE A 274 -7.82 4.29 -9.84
CA PHE A 274 -7.35 2.91 -9.71
C PHE A 274 -5.90 2.75 -10.15
N VAL A 275 -5.25 1.71 -9.63
CA VAL A 275 -3.98 1.20 -10.15
C VAL A 275 -4.19 -0.27 -10.48
N PHE A 276 -3.95 -0.65 -11.73
CA PHE A 276 -3.87 -2.05 -12.12
C PHE A 276 -2.41 -2.49 -12.13
N ASN A 277 -2.11 -3.52 -11.34
CA ASN A 277 -0.76 -4.08 -11.30
C ASN A 277 -0.73 -5.42 -12.04
N ARG A 278 -0.26 -5.38 -13.28
CA ARG A 278 -0.14 -6.57 -14.15
C ARG A 278 0.72 -7.69 -13.56
N TRP A 279 1.61 -7.38 -12.61
CA TRP A 279 2.50 -8.37 -12.02
C TRP A 279 1.87 -9.14 -10.86
N ASP A 280 0.81 -8.63 -10.23
CA ASP A 280 0.23 -9.26 -9.03
C ASP A 280 -0.17 -10.72 -9.28
N ARG A 281 -0.72 -11.01 -10.47
CA ARG A 281 -1.05 -12.38 -10.88
C ARG A 281 0.20 -13.28 -10.97
N ALA A 282 1.29 -12.77 -11.54
CA ALA A 282 2.49 -13.53 -11.81
C ALA A 282 3.30 -13.77 -10.52
N ILE A 283 3.37 -12.75 -9.65
CA ILE A 283 3.86 -12.85 -8.26
C ILE A 283 3.15 -13.97 -7.52
N ARG A 284 1.80 -13.99 -7.57
CA ARG A 284 0.98 -15.02 -6.93
C ARG A 284 1.23 -16.41 -7.51
N ALA A 285 1.36 -16.52 -8.83
CA ALA A 285 1.55 -17.80 -9.51
C ALA A 285 2.95 -18.39 -9.33
N GLY A 286 3.89 -17.64 -8.71
CA GLY A 286 5.29 -18.06 -8.54
C GLY A 286 6.01 -18.31 -9.87
N VAL A 287 5.56 -17.64 -10.94
CA VAL A 287 6.12 -17.80 -12.29
C VAL A 287 7.21 -16.75 -12.50
N ASP A 288 8.24 -17.10 -13.27
CA ASP A 288 9.25 -16.14 -13.73
C ASP A 288 8.59 -15.04 -14.57
N ASN A 289 8.79 -13.79 -14.17
CA ASN A 289 8.08 -12.61 -14.66
C ASN A 289 8.73 -11.96 -15.90
N ALA A 290 9.71 -12.60 -16.52
CA ALA A 290 10.47 -12.06 -17.65
C ALA A 290 9.58 -11.76 -18.89
N MET A 291 8.99 -10.55 -18.94
CA MET A 291 8.14 -10.01 -20.02
C MET A 291 8.18 -8.48 -20.00
N PRO A 292 8.00 -7.82 -21.15
CA PRO A 292 8.94 -6.84 -21.69
C PRO A 292 9.07 -5.60 -20.83
N ASN A 293 10.34 -5.20 -20.63
CA ASN A 293 10.76 -3.88 -20.20
C ASN A 293 9.90 -2.82 -20.88
N ASP A 294 9.06 -2.15 -20.10
CA ASP A 294 8.65 -0.83 -20.50
C ASP A 294 9.87 0.07 -20.31
N SER A 295 10.42 0.60 -21.41
CA SER A 295 11.65 1.42 -21.39
C SER A 295 11.52 2.64 -20.49
N ASP A 296 10.29 3.00 -20.09
CA ASP A 296 9.99 4.13 -19.21
C ASP A 296 9.86 3.75 -17.72
N SER A 297 10.03 2.48 -17.34
CA SER A 297 9.90 2.04 -15.94
C SER A 297 10.83 2.83 -14.99
N HIS A 298 12.04 3.17 -15.44
CA HIS A 298 12.96 4.00 -14.67
C HIS A 298 12.40 5.40 -14.42
N GLN A 299 11.79 6.04 -15.42
CA GLN A 299 11.14 7.34 -15.24
C GLN A 299 9.94 7.23 -14.30
N GLN A 300 9.24 6.10 -14.34
CA GLN A 300 8.08 5.85 -13.49
C GLN A 300 8.44 5.59 -12.04
N PHE A 301 9.60 5.00 -11.71
CA PHE A 301 9.88 4.57 -10.32
C PHE A 301 11.17 5.10 -9.70
N GLY A 302 12.11 5.65 -10.49
CA GLY A 302 13.38 6.17 -9.98
C GLY A 302 13.21 7.21 -8.86
N TYR A 303 12.09 7.92 -8.87
CA TYR A 303 11.71 8.87 -7.84
C TYR A 303 11.65 8.26 -6.43
N LEU A 304 11.32 6.97 -6.30
CA LEU A 304 11.24 6.26 -5.01
C LEU A 304 12.59 6.11 -4.31
N LEU A 305 13.68 6.16 -5.07
CA LEU A 305 15.06 6.06 -4.58
C LEU A 305 15.72 7.43 -4.44
N SER A 306 15.14 8.47 -5.05
CA SER A 306 15.74 9.80 -5.13
C SER A 306 16.03 10.36 -3.73
N ARG A 307 15.03 10.34 -2.86
CA ARG A 307 15.11 10.80 -1.47
C ARG A 307 14.10 10.04 -0.61
N VAL A 308 14.58 9.55 0.52
CA VAL A 308 13.84 8.76 1.48
C VAL A 308 14.07 9.38 2.85
N VAL A 309 12.98 9.69 3.56
CA VAL A 309 13.01 10.34 4.88
C VAL A 309 12.31 9.46 5.90
N ARG A 310 12.91 9.32 7.09
CA ARG A 310 12.28 8.67 8.25
C ARG A 310 12.58 9.47 9.52
N VAL A 311 11.55 9.65 10.34
CA VAL A 311 11.64 10.28 11.65
C VAL A 311 10.96 9.36 12.66
N THR A 312 11.65 9.02 13.73
CA THR A 312 11.11 8.19 14.81
C THR A 312 11.34 8.76 16.19
N VAL A 313 10.41 8.48 17.09
CA VAL A 313 10.63 8.62 18.54
C VAL A 313 10.45 7.28 19.24
N ASP A 314 11.08 7.06 20.39
CA ASP A 314 11.10 5.77 21.08
C ASP A 314 10.13 5.67 22.27
N SER A 315 9.36 6.72 22.56
CA SER A 315 8.62 6.83 23.83
C SER A 315 7.13 7.15 23.68
N PRO A 316 6.19 6.27 24.10
CA PRO A 316 4.73 6.50 23.97
C PRO A 316 4.22 7.71 24.78
N ALA A 317 5.03 8.17 25.72
CA ALA A 317 4.82 9.37 26.51
C ALA A 317 5.02 10.67 25.72
N VAL A 318 5.30 10.62 24.41
CA VAL A 318 5.28 11.78 23.52
C VAL A 318 4.33 11.61 22.34
N SER A 319 3.94 12.72 21.71
CA SER A 319 3.31 12.75 20.39
C SER A 319 4.28 13.31 19.36
N LEU A 320 4.34 12.69 18.17
CA LEU A 320 5.17 13.12 17.05
C LEU A 320 4.30 13.63 15.88
N ALA A 321 4.62 14.82 15.38
CA ALA A 321 4.13 15.33 14.10
C ALA A 321 5.32 15.75 13.23
N VAL A 322 5.20 15.48 11.93
CA VAL A 322 6.19 15.86 10.92
C VAL A 322 5.42 16.45 9.75
N VAL A 323 5.87 17.61 9.27
CA VAL A 323 5.28 18.31 8.11
C VAL A 323 6.38 18.48 7.07
N ASP A 324 6.04 18.20 5.81
CA ASP A 324 6.95 18.34 4.68
C ASP A 324 7.14 19.82 4.28
N PRO A 325 8.06 20.12 3.35
CA PRO A 325 8.30 21.49 2.89
C PRO A 325 7.08 22.18 2.25
N ASP A 326 6.12 21.40 1.74
CA ASP A 326 4.90 21.88 1.10
C ASP A 326 3.75 22.11 2.11
N GLY A 327 3.97 21.83 3.39
CA GLY A 327 2.98 21.98 4.45
C GLY A 327 2.09 20.75 4.65
N ASN A 328 2.35 19.64 3.97
CA ASN A 328 1.58 18.41 4.12
C ASN A 328 2.10 17.57 5.30
N PRO A 329 1.22 16.96 6.09
CA PRO A 329 1.63 16.01 7.12
C PRO A 329 2.37 14.82 6.49
N VAL A 330 3.56 14.52 7.00
CA VAL A 330 4.20 13.23 6.74
C VAL A 330 3.55 12.24 7.68
N GLU A 331 2.84 11.26 7.13
CA GLU A 331 2.10 10.26 7.91
C GLU A 331 2.81 8.89 7.92
N ARG A 332 2.13 7.90 8.49
CA ARG A 332 2.40 6.48 8.25
C ARG A 332 1.43 5.99 7.17
N ASN A 333 1.51 4.70 6.82
CA ASN A 333 0.46 4.08 6.00
C ASN A 333 -0.92 4.30 6.62
N THR A 334 -1.92 4.44 5.76
CA THR A 334 -3.33 4.53 6.12
C THR A 334 -4.10 3.58 5.20
N ALA A 335 -5.01 2.80 5.77
CA ALA A 335 -5.95 1.97 5.03
C ALA A 335 -7.35 2.13 5.63
N GLU A 336 -8.37 1.82 4.85
CA GLU A 336 -9.75 1.74 5.34
C GLU A 336 -9.78 0.75 6.52
N TYR A 337 -10.30 1.19 7.67
CA TYR A 337 -10.39 0.42 8.93
C TYR A 337 -9.09 0.14 9.71
N MET A 338 -7.95 0.67 9.29
CA MET A 338 -6.68 0.51 10.00
C MET A 338 -6.68 1.16 11.40
N ASP A 339 -6.54 0.36 12.47
CA ASP A 339 -6.28 0.87 13.82
C ASP A 339 -4.81 1.27 14.00
N ARG A 340 -4.56 2.58 14.02
CA ARG A 340 -3.22 3.15 14.16
C ARG A 340 -2.72 3.25 15.60
N GLY A 341 -3.61 3.07 16.58
CA GLY A 341 -3.32 3.15 18.00
C GLY A 341 -2.62 1.91 18.55
N GLN A 342 -2.80 0.76 17.90
CA GLN A 342 -2.28 -0.53 18.38
C GLN A 342 -0.91 -0.91 17.77
N ALA A 343 -0.54 -0.37 16.61
CA ALA A 343 0.73 -0.72 15.98
C ALA A 343 1.95 -0.24 16.81
N ALA A 344 2.92 -1.13 17.06
CA ALA A 344 4.18 -0.84 17.76
C ALA A 344 5.02 0.28 17.11
N VAL A 345 4.70 0.62 15.85
CA VAL A 345 5.35 1.67 15.07
C VAL A 345 4.62 3.01 15.12
N TRP A 346 3.77 3.25 16.14
CA TRP A 346 2.98 4.48 16.34
C TRP A 346 3.79 5.78 16.24
N ALA A 347 5.07 5.70 16.56
CA ALA A 347 6.03 6.78 16.68
C ALA A 347 6.85 7.08 15.41
N THR A 348 6.54 6.44 14.28
CA THR A 348 7.31 6.63 13.04
C THR A 348 6.58 7.52 12.06
N ARG A 349 7.29 8.40 11.35
CA ARG A 349 6.82 9.12 10.16
C ARG A 349 7.83 8.91 9.05
N TYR A 350 7.37 8.62 7.84
CA TYR A 350 8.29 8.35 6.75
C TYR A 350 7.69 8.71 5.40
N ARG A 351 8.57 8.92 4.42
CA ARG A 351 8.20 9.25 3.05
C ARG A 351 9.25 8.73 2.08
N TYR A 352 8.79 8.01 1.06
CA TYR A 352 9.50 7.83 -0.20
C TYR A 352 9.25 9.06 -1.06
N ASP A 353 10.12 9.36 -2.02
CA ASP A 353 9.96 10.55 -2.86
C ASP A 353 9.86 11.85 -2.04
N ALA A 354 10.70 11.95 -1.01
CA ALA A 354 10.69 13.09 -0.12
C ALA A 354 11.01 14.39 -0.90
N PRO A 355 10.13 15.41 -0.92
CA PRO A 355 10.47 16.72 -1.47
C PRO A 355 11.71 17.29 -0.79
N ALA A 356 12.55 18.01 -1.55
CA ALA A 356 13.63 18.76 -0.94
C ALA A 356 13.08 19.99 -0.19
N GLY A 357 13.70 20.33 0.92
CA GLY A 357 13.38 21.49 1.75
C GLY A 357 13.48 21.21 3.23
N ASP A 358 12.84 22.07 4.01
CA ASP A 358 12.81 21.98 5.47
C ASP A 358 11.57 21.23 5.94
N TYR A 359 11.78 20.04 6.49
CA TYR A 359 10.77 19.31 7.24
C TYR A 359 10.69 19.84 8.67
N ARG A 360 9.48 20.12 9.15
CA ARG A 360 9.24 20.60 10.51
C ARG A 360 8.77 19.45 11.38
N ILE A 361 9.42 19.25 12.52
CA ILE A 361 9.16 18.15 13.45
C ILE A 361 8.75 18.75 14.79
N ALA A 362 7.59 18.35 15.30
CA ALA A 362 7.09 18.74 16.61
C ALA A 362 6.94 17.50 17.51
N ILE A 363 7.52 17.57 18.71
CA ILE A 363 7.40 16.53 19.74
C ILE A 363 6.74 17.14 20.97
N VAL A 364 5.62 16.57 21.40
CA VAL A 364 4.83 17.07 22.54
C VAL A 364 4.83 16.04 23.67
N GLY A 365 5.27 16.45 24.86
CA GLY A 365 5.24 15.59 26.05
C GLY A 365 3.82 15.35 26.56
N LYS A 366 3.46 14.09 26.82
CA LYS A 366 2.20 13.69 27.48
C LYS A 366 2.40 13.47 28.98
N SER A 367 3.55 12.91 29.35
CA SER A 367 4.02 12.71 30.72
C SER A 367 5.51 13.03 30.79
N PRO A 368 6.11 13.27 31.98
CA PRO A 368 7.54 13.50 32.09
C PRO A 368 8.31 12.28 31.59
N VAL A 369 9.19 12.46 30.60
CA VAL A 369 9.95 11.37 30.00
C VAL A 369 11.22 11.87 29.32
N GLU A 370 12.23 11.01 29.20
CA GLU A 370 13.30 11.18 28.23
C GLU A 370 12.93 10.42 26.95
N TYR A 371 12.93 11.11 25.81
CA TYR A 371 12.72 10.46 24.51
C TYR A 371 13.99 10.56 23.68
N ARG A 372 14.16 9.63 22.76
CA ARG A 372 15.13 9.67 21.67
C ARG A 372 14.39 9.98 20.36
N LEU A 373 14.85 11.02 19.66
CA LEU A 373 14.47 11.34 18.28
C LEU A 373 15.56 10.83 17.34
N ASP A 374 15.20 9.95 16.41
CA ASP A 374 16.05 9.54 15.30
C ASP A 374 15.50 10.16 14.00
N ALA A 375 16.39 10.82 13.24
CA ALA A 375 16.09 11.37 11.93
C ALA A 375 17.06 10.82 10.90
N GLU A 376 16.52 10.33 9.78
CA GLU A 376 17.25 9.66 8.74
C GLU A 376 16.85 10.19 7.36
N VAL A 377 17.86 10.40 6.53
CA VAL A 377 17.71 10.84 5.14
C VAL A 377 18.71 10.05 4.30
N ALA A 378 18.26 9.49 3.20
CA ALA A 378 19.13 8.87 2.20
C ALA A 378 18.56 9.11 0.81
N GLY A 379 19.41 9.20 -0.19
CA GLY A 379 19.02 9.34 -1.59
C GLY A 379 20.13 8.85 -2.53
N LEU A 380 19.84 8.78 -3.82
CA LEU A 380 20.84 8.45 -4.84
C LEU A 380 21.88 9.58 -5.01
N ASP A 381 21.43 10.83 -4.91
CA ASP A 381 22.24 12.03 -5.20
C ASP A 381 22.52 12.90 -3.95
N SER A 382 22.15 12.42 -2.76
CA SER A 382 22.35 13.15 -1.49
C SER A 382 23.20 12.37 -0.49
N ASP A 383 23.93 13.10 0.36
CA ASP A 383 24.63 12.45 1.46
C ASP A 383 23.62 11.87 2.46
N VAL A 384 24.09 10.94 3.28
CA VAL A 384 23.27 10.25 4.27
C VAL A 384 23.19 11.06 5.57
N LEU A 385 21.99 11.20 6.11
CA LEU A 385 21.78 11.55 7.52
C LEU A 385 21.40 10.31 8.31
N THR A 386 22.10 10.07 9.42
CA THR A 386 21.59 9.24 10.53
C THR A 386 21.95 9.94 11.82
N GLN A 387 21.00 10.70 12.36
CA GLN A 387 21.20 11.45 13.60
C GLN A 387 20.20 11.04 14.66
N ALA A 388 20.68 10.92 15.89
CA ALA A 388 19.88 10.63 17.07
C ALA A 388 20.08 11.72 18.13
N ARG A 389 19.01 12.09 18.82
CA ARG A 389 19.05 13.06 19.93
C ARG A 389 18.15 12.59 21.07
N SER A 390 18.71 12.46 22.27
CA SER A 390 17.94 12.20 23.49
C SER A 390 17.71 13.48 24.26
N VAL A 391 16.46 13.76 24.63
CA VAL A 391 16.06 14.97 25.37
C VAL A 391 14.91 14.65 26.33
N SER A 392 14.96 15.22 27.54
CA SER A 392 13.82 15.17 28.47
C SER A 392 12.74 16.18 28.09
N VAL A 393 11.48 15.79 28.24
CA VAL A 393 10.31 16.63 27.98
C VAL A 393 9.30 16.52 29.10
N SER A 394 8.72 17.67 29.47
CA SER A 394 7.65 17.75 30.46
C SER A 394 6.26 17.61 29.82
N PRO A 395 5.20 17.32 30.60
CA PRO A 395 3.83 17.32 30.08
C PRO A 395 3.47 18.68 29.46
N GLY A 396 2.99 18.68 28.22
CA GLY A 396 2.60 19.89 27.48
C GLY A 396 3.77 20.72 26.94
N GLU A 397 5.01 20.34 27.21
CA GLU A 397 6.19 20.94 26.58
C GLU A 397 6.30 20.48 25.13
N VAL A 398 6.69 21.40 24.25
CA VAL A 398 6.88 21.17 22.82
C VAL A 398 8.33 21.43 22.47
N HIS A 399 8.96 20.44 21.82
CA HIS A 399 10.25 20.59 21.18
C HIS A 399 10.07 20.65 19.68
N GLU A 400 10.72 21.63 19.05
CA GLU A 400 10.67 21.84 17.61
C GLU A 400 12.04 21.59 16.98
N TYR A 401 12.03 20.87 15.86
CA TYR A 401 13.21 20.56 15.08
C TYR A 401 12.95 20.83 13.60
N THR A 402 14.03 21.16 12.90
CA THR A 402 14.04 21.25 11.45
C THR A 402 14.98 20.20 10.89
N LEU A 403 14.43 19.35 10.03
CA LEU A 403 15.17 18.39 9.22
C LEU A 403 15.29 18.96 7.81
N ARG A 404 16.48 19.44 7.44
CA ARG A 404 16.76 19.93 6.09
C ARG A 404 17.13 18.76 5.19
N VAL A 405 16.36 18.56 4.14
CA VAL A 405 16.57 17.57 3.07
C VAL A 405 16.93 18.33 1.81
N PRO A 406 18.21 18.42 1.42
CA PRO A 406 18.58 19.23 0.26
C PRO A 406 18.24 18.52 -1.06
N GLU A 407 18.26 19.27 -2.16
CA GLU A 407 18.28 18.68 -3.49
C GLU A 407 19.58 17.92 -3.73
N ASP A 408 20.70 18.53 -3.34
CA ASP A 408 22.07 18.02 -3.41
C ASP A 408 22.88 18.31 -2.12
N GLY A 409 23.85 17.45 -1.81
CA GLY A 409 24.75 17.62 -0.66
C GLY A 409 24.20 17.10 0.67
N SER A 410 24.61 17.73 1.78
CA SER A 410 24.46 17.14 3.11
C SER A 410 23.15 17.53 3.83
N PRO A 411 22.27 16.56 4.15
CA PRO A 411 21.13 16.79 5.03
C PRO A 411 21.56 17.15 6.47
N SER A 412 20.67 17.78 7.24
CA SER A 412 20.97 18.18 8.62
C SER A 412 19.74 18.23 9.52
N LEU A 413 19.93 18.03 10.82
CA LEU A 413 18.89 18.16 11.85
C LEU A 413 19.29 19.22 12.88
N SER A 414 18.52 20.31 12.96
CA SER A 414 18.64 21.36 13.98
C SER A 414 17.47 21.32 14.97
N ARG A 415 17.72 21.80 16.19
CA ARG A 415 16.66 22.09 17.17
C ARG A 415 16.41 23.59 17.12
N ASP A 416 15.17 23.99 16.88
CA ASP A 416 14.82 25.40 16.69
C ASP A 416 14.45 26.06 18.02
N GLY A 417 13.97 25.27 19.00
CA GLY A 417 13.70 25.74 20.36
C GLY A 417 12.98 24.73 21.25
N SER A 418 12.57 25.21 22.42
CA SER A 418 11.56 24.59 23.29
C SER A 418 10.58 25.64 23.80
N GLY A 419 9.32 25.25 23.95
CA GLY A 419 8.27 26.12 24.47
C GLY A 419 7.24 25.33 25.28
N LEU A 420 6.56 25.99 26.21
CA LEU A 420 5.40 25.45 26.89
C LEU A 420 4.14 25.83 26.11
N LEU A 421 3.26 24.87 25.83
CA LEU A 421 1.87 25.16 25.42
C LEU A 421 1.11 25.70 26.63
N GLY A 422 1.43 26.92 27.07
CA GLY A 422 0.75 27.56 28.18
C GLY A 422 -0.73 27.74 27.85
N SER A 423 -1.61 26.94 28.44
CA SER A 423 -3.05 27.19 28.62
C SER A 423 -3.79 27.78 27.40
N VAL A 424 -3.52 27.33 26.17
CA VAL A 424 -4.25 27.83 25.00
C VAL A 424 -5.51 26.99 24.78
N THR A 425 -6.56 27.29 25.55
CA THR A 425 -7.87 26.62 25.46
C THR A 425 -8.73 27.12 24.30
N SER A 426 -8.27 28.11 23.53
CA SER A 426 -8.89 28.47 22.25
C SER A 426 -7.86 29.16 21.35
N LEU A 427 -7.14 28.39 20.53
CA LEU A 427 -6.52 28.97 19.34
C LEU A 427 -7.63 29.14 18.31
N ASP A 428 -8.03 30.38 18.08
CA ASP A 428 -8.69 30.73 16.83
C ASP A 428 -7.68 30.42 15.70
N PRO A 429 -8.00 29.54 14.75
CA PRO A 429 -7.10 29.15 13.67
C PRO A 429 -6.61 30.34 12.83
N THR A 430 -7.25 31.51 12.94
CA THR A 430 -6.83 32.74 12.25
C THR A 430 -5.75 33.55 13.00
N SER A 431 -5.42 33.21 14.26
CA SER A 431 -4.49 33.99 15.10
C SER A 431 -3.03 33.47 15.13
N LEU A 432 -2.70 32.42 14.39
CA LEU A 432 -1.37 31.79 14.28
C LEU A 432 -0.39 32.61 13.41
N ALA A 433 -0.27 33.91 13.66
CA ALA A 433 0.56 34.82 12.85
C ALA A 433 1.99 35.05 13.41
N VAL A 434 2.38 34.39 14.50
CA VAL A 434 3.77 34.42 15.00
C VAL A 434 4.32 33.00 14.99
N GLY A 435 4.97 32.61 13.88
CA GLY A 435 5.54 31.26 13.67
C GLY A 435 4.66 30.33 12.81
N VAL A 436 4.29 30.78 11.61
CA VAL A 436 3.19 30.24 10.77
C VAL A 436 3.32 28.75 10.39
N ALA A 437 4.50 28.12 10.49
CA ALA A 437 4.71 26.71 10.12
C ALA A 437 4.64 25.70 11.28
N SER A 438 5.12 26.06 12.48
CA SER A 438 4.95 25.22 13.69
C SER A 438 3.46 25.14 14.09
N GLY A 439 2.71 26.18 13.76
CA GLY A 439 1.26 26.19 13.82
C GLY A 439 0.60 25.06 13.06
N ALA A 440 1.11 24.65 11.88
CA ALA A 440 0.55 23.55 11.10
C ALA A 440 0.77 22.19 11.76
N ALA A 441 1.99 21.92 12.26
CA ALA A 441 2.29 20.68 12.98
C ALA A 441 1.50 20.59 14.31
N LEU A 442 1.36 21.70 15.03
CA LEU A 442 0.56 21.78 16.25
C LEU A 442 -0.94 21.72 15.98
N ALA A 443 -1.44 22.40 14.94
CA ALA A 443 -2.83 22.33 14.52
C ALA A 443 -3.20 20.91 14.07
N TYR A 444 -2.30 20.23 13.36
CA TYR A 444 -2.44 18.83 13.00
C TYR A 444 -2.56 17.93 14.26
N LEU A 445 -1.72 18.16 15.28
CA LEU A 445 -1.82 17.43 16.54
C LEU A 445 -3.12 17.76 17.30
N GLN A 446 -3.61 18.99 17.23
CA GLN A 446 -4.88 19.40 17.85
C GLN A 446 -6.09 18.77 17.15
N ALA A 447 -6.10 18.69 15.82
CA ALA A 447 -7.19 18.09 15.04
C ALA A 447 -7.34 16.56 15.26
N ARG A 448 -6.33 15.91 15.86
CA ARG A 448 -6.34 14.47 16.17
C ARG A 448 -6.58 14.12 17.64
N ARG A 449 -6.75 15.11 18.52
CA ARG A 449 -7.29 14.91 19.88
C ARG A 449 -8.80 14.92 19.84
#